data_AF-A0A831SLJ3-F1
#
_entry.id   AF-A0A831SLJ3-F1
#
_cell.length_a   1.000
_cell.length_b   1.000
_cell.length_c   1.000
_cell.angle_alpha   90.00
_cell.angle_beta   90.00
_cell.angle_gamma   90.00
#
_symmetry.space_group_name_H-M   'P 1'
#
loop_
_entity.id
_entity.type
_entity.pdbx_description
1 polymer ?
#
loop_
_entity_poly.entity_id
_entity_poly.type
_entity_poly.pdbx_seq_one_letter_code
_entity_poly.pdbx_strand_id
1 'polypeptide(L)'
;MQAPEVNELDETIEIRFTKIEKLIFLGIVILLAVVYLVEIQDEYVERNFPFIVPLLVGIHWIFFILGWMLVGFPLSNVLRSIYKSISGKFIPKGVASTIEESRRKFLSFHHGLDMFWWILFLPTSFGGLIIASISIYTNLIPFDMLFYVLPFCGAVYFAFMDKFEKIIGIEPGSDGD
;
A
#
# COMPACT_ATOMS: atom_id res chain seq x y z
N MET A 1 -27.03 -2.34 -37.41
CA MET A 1 -25.86 -2.82 -36.65
C MET A 1 -25.29 -1.63 -35.91
N GLN A 2 -25.67 -1.44 -34.66
CA GLN A 2 -25.08 -0.42 -33.80
C GLN A 2 -23.80 -1.01 -33.20
N ALA A 3 -22.70 -0.27 -33.32
CA ALA A 3 -21.46 -0.59 -32.63
C ALA A 3 -21.73 -0.56 -31.11
N PRO A 4 -21.15 -1.49 -30.32
CA PRO A 4 -21.22 -1.37 -28.88
C PRO A 4 -20.44 -0.11 -28.48
N GLU A 5 -21.13 0.80 -27.78
CA GLU A 5 -20.49 1.87 -27.02
C GLU A 5 -19.50 1.22 -26.07
N VAL A 6 -18.21 1.44 -26.35
CA VAL A 6 -17.15 1.17 -25.39
C VAL A 6 -17.41 2.15 -24.27
N ASN A 7 -17.97 1.66 -23.16
CA ASN A 7 -18.11 2.40 -21.91
C ASN A 7 -16.86 3.25 -21.72
N GLU A 8 -17.04 4.55 -21.86
CA GLU A 8 -16.07 5.55 -21.44
C GLU A 8 -15.68 5.20 -20.00
N LEU A 9 -14.40 5.42 -19.67
CA LEU A 9 -13.91 5.35 -18.30
C LEU A 9 -14.68 6.35 -17.43
N ASP A 10 -15.89 5.99 -17.02
CA ASP A 10 -16.59 6.66 -15.94
C ASP A 10 -16.04 6.08 -14.66
N GLU A 11 -14.92 6.63 -14.20
CA GLU A 11 -14.42 6.40 -12.85
C GLU A 11 -13.47 7.55 -12.49
N THR A 12 -14.03 8.76 -12.43
CA THR A 12 -13.51 9.71 -11.46
C THR A 12 -13.79 9.11 -10.09
N ILE A 13 -12.86 8.30 -9.58
CA ILE A 13 -12.87 7.85 -8.20
C ILE A 13 -12.75 9.13 -7.36
N GLU A 14 -13.88 9.72 -6.99
CA GLU A 14 -13.91 10.89 -6.12
C GLU A 14 -13.52 10.41 -4.72
N ILE A 15 -12.23 10.47 -4.42
CA ILE A 15 -11.68 10.08 -3.12
C ILE A 15 -12.15 11.10 -2.08
N ARG A 16 -13.34 10.87 -1.50
CA ARG A 16 -13.84 11.67 -0.38
C ARG A 16 -13.22 11.14 0.91
N PHE A 17 -12.69 12.05 1.72
CA PHE A 17 -12.12 11.71 3.03
C PHE A 17 -13.15 11.88 4.13
N THR A 18 -13.40 10.82 4.90
CA THR A 18 -14.26 10.93 6.08
C THR A 18 -13.59 11.77 7.16
N LYS A 19 -14.39 12.35 8.08
CA LYS A 19 -13.84 13.08 9.23
C LYS A 19 -12.95 12.18 10.10
N ILE A 20 -13.29 10.89 10.19
CA ILE A 20 -12.55 9.88 10.97
C ILE A 20 -11.19 9.60 10.33
N GLU A 21 -11.12 9.37 9.01
CA GLU A 21 -9.84 9.20 8.29
C GLU A 21 -8.89 10.38 8.52
N LYS A 22 -9.40 11.62 8.49
CA LYS A 22 -8.59 12.81 8.75
C LYS A 22 -8.04 12.85 10.17
N LEU A 23 -8.82 12.42 11.17
CA LEU A 23 -8.37 12.33 12.56
C LEU A 23 -7.33 11.23 12.76
N ILE A 24 -7.51 10.07 12.12
CA ILE A 24 -6.52 8.97 12.14
C ILE A 24 -5.22 9.44 11.50
N PHE A 25 -5.27 10.04 10.32
CA PHE A 25 -4.09 10.60 9.64
C PHE A 25 -3.38 11.63 10.51
N LEU A 26 -4.12 12.58 11.10
CA LEU A 26 -3.56 13.57 12.01
C LEU A 26 -2.87 12.90 13.22
N GLY A 27 -3.50 11.89 13.83
CA GLY A 27 -2.92 11.14 14.93
C GLY A 27 -1.61 10.45 14.57
N ILE A 28 -1.54 9.86 13.38
CA ILE A 28 -0.31 9.21 12.87
C ILE A 28 0.79 10.25 12.61
N VAL A 29 0.46 11.41 12.02
CA VAL A 29 1.43 12.48 11.79
C VAL A 29 1.97 13.04 13.11
N ILE A 30 1.10 13.23 14.11
CA ILE A 30 1.52 13.63 15.46
C ILE A 30 2.44 12.57 16.08
N LEU A 31 2.10 11.29 15.95
CA LEU A 31 2.94 10.19 16.42
C LEU A 31 4.34 10.24 15.78
N LEU A 32 4.42 10.37 14.45
CA LEU A 32 5.72 10.53 13.76
C LEU A 32 6.49 11.75 14.25
N ALA A 33 5.82 12.89 14.42
CA ALA A 33 6.46 14.11 14.91
C ALA A 33 7.04 13.91 16.31
N VAL A 34 6.31 13.22 17.20
CA VAL A 34 6.82 12.85 18.53
C VAL A 34 8.02 11.91 18.41
N VAL A 35 7.96 10.89 17.57
CA VAL A 35 9.09 9.98 17.33
C VAL A 35 10.33 10.78 16.91
N TYR A 36 10.21 11.67 15.93
CA TYR A 36 11.32 12.48 15.44
C TYR A 36 11.86 13.45 16.50
N LEU A 37 10.98 14.08 17.29
CA LEU A 37 11.41 14.97 18.39
C LEU A 37 12.18 14.21 19.48
N VAL A 38 11.80 12.97 19.75
CA VAL A 38 12.47 12.11 20.72
C VAL A 38 13.80 11.61 20.15
N GLU A 39 13.86 11.25 18.87
CA GLU A 39 15.11 10.89 18.17
C GLU A 39 16.14 12.03 18.16
N ILE A 40 15.71 13.30 18.05
CA ILE A 40 16.62 14.46 18.14
C ILE A 40 17.27 14.56 19.54
N GLN A 41 16.67 13.96 20.57
CA GLN A 41 17.19 13.95 21.94
C GLN A 41 17.79 12.58 22.33
N ASP A 42 18.32 11.85 21.35
CA ASP A 42 18.84 10.47 21.51
C ASP A 42 19.70 10.27 22.77
N GLU A 43 20.70 11.12 23.02
CA GLU A 43 21.60 11.00 24.17
C GLU A 43 20.86 11.10 25.51
N TYR A 44 19.86 11.98 25.59
CA TYR A 44 19.05 12.15 26.79
C TYR A 44 18.10 10.96 26.99
N VAL A 45 17.48 10.49 25.91
CA VAL A 45 16.49 9.42 25.93
C VAL A 45 17.16 8.08 26.19
N GLU A 46 18.31 7.79 25.59
CA GLU A 46 19.07 6.56 25.84
C GLU A 46 19.53 6.48 27.29
N ARG A 47 19.94 7.61 27.87
CA ARG A 47 20.41 7.67 29.26
C ARG A 47 19.30 7.56 30.30
N ASN A 48 18.12 8.12 30.04
CA ASN A 48 17.03 8.20 31.03
C ASN A 48 15.88 7.20 30.76
N PHE A 49 15.67 6.80 29.50
CA PHE A 49 14.56 5.96 29.04
C PHE A 49 14.99 4.93 27.97
N PRO A 50 16.02 4.09 28.24
CA PRO A 50 16.57 3.16 27.24
C PRO A 50 15.56 2.15 26.69
N PHE A 51 14.51 1.83 27.46
CA PHE A 51 13.45 0.91 27.05
C PHE A 51 12.53 1.47 25.94
N ILE A 52 12.49 2.80 25.75
CA ILE A 52 11.66 3.44 24.73
C ILE A 52 12.35 3.41 23.36
N VAL A 53 13.69 3.42 23.32
CA VAL A 53 14.49 3.40 22.09
C VAL A 53 14.08 2.28 21.12
N PRO A 54 14.00 0.99 21.51
CA PRO A 54 13.60 -0.07 20.57
C PRO A 54 12.17 0.09 20.06
N LEU A 55 11.27 0.69 20.85
CA LEU A 55 9.89 0.97 20.42
C LEU A 55 9.87 2.06 19.34
N LEU A 56 10.63 3.15 19.51
CA LEU A 56 10.73 4.23 18.54
C LEU A 56 11.28 3.71 17.21
N VAL A 57 12.39 2.99 17.28
CA VAL A 57 13.01 2.35 16.11
C VAL A 57 12.01 1.41 15.43
N GLY A 58 11.28 0.60 16.20
CA GLY A 58 10.25 -0.29 15.66
C GLY A 58 9.13 0.44 14.91
N ILE A 59 8.57 1.49 15.51
CA ILE A 59 7.52 2.32 14.88
C ILE A 59 8.04 2.94 13.58
N HIS A 60 9.26 3.47 13.62
CA HIS A 60 9.89 4.11 12.47
C HIS A 60 10.08 3.14 11.30
N TRP A 61 10.57 1.94 11.58
CA TRP A 61 10.73 0.89 10.56
C TRP A 61 9.41 0.42 9.96
N ILE A 62 8.35 0.31 10.75
CA ILE A 62 7.02 -0.03 10.23
C ILE A 62 6.60 1.02 9.20
N PHE A 63 6.66 2.31 9.56
CA PHE A 63 6.30 3.37 8.63
C PHE A 63 7.25 3.45 7.44
N PHE A 64 8.55 3.22 7.63
CA PHE A 64 9.51 3.15 6.54
C PHE A 64 9.12 2.09 5.50
N ILE A 65 8.78 0.87 5.95
CA ILE A 65 8.34 -0.23 5.08
C ILE A 65 7.04 0.14 4.36
N LEU A 66 6.07 0.76 5.06
CA LEU A 66 4.82 1.18 4.43
C LEU A 66 5.05 2.28 3.38
N GLY A 67 5.98 3.20 3.61
CA GLY A 67 6.36 4.22 2.64
C GLY A 67 7.05 3.62 1.42
N TRP A 68 7.90 2.63 1.67
CA TRP A 68 8.55 1.85 0.62
C TRP A 68 7.52 1.14 -0.26
N MET A 69 6.48 0.56 0.33
CA MET A 69 5.36 -0.04 -0.38
C MET A 69 4.60 0.98 -1.22
N LEU A 70 4.35 2.19 -0.69
CA LEU A 70 3.68 3.26 -1.43
C LEU A 70 4.42 3.61 -2.73
N VAL A 71 5.76 3.65 -2.70
CA VAL A 71 6.57 3.93 -3.89
C VAL A 71 6.35 2.88 -4.98
N GLY A 72 6.26 1.60 -4.63
CA GLY A 72 6.04 0.51 -5.58
C GLY A 72 4.58 0.26 -5.96
N PHE A 73 3.65 0.84 -5.23
CA PHE A 73 2.21 0.61 -5.42
C PHE A 73 1.71 0.93 -6.84
N PRO A 74 2.09 2.05 -7.49
CA PRO A 74 1.61 2.36 -8.84
C PRO A 74 1.95 1.27 -9.87
N LEU A 75 3.15 0.68 -9.78
CA LEU A 75 3.56 -0.42 -10.67
C LEU A 75 2.78 -1.71 -10.39
N SER A 76 2.53 -2.02 -9.11
CA SER A 76 1.68 -3.15 -8.72
C SER A 76 0.26 -2.99 -9.31
N ASN A 77 -0.31 -1.79 -9.23
CA ASN A 77 -1.62 -1.50 -9.76
C ASN A 77 -1.69 -1.68 -11.29
N VAL A 78 -0.70 -1.13 -12.01
CA VAL A 78 -0.59 -1.31 -13.47
C VAL A 78 -0.49 -2.80 -13.84
N LEU A 79 0.35 -3.56 -13.14
CA LEU A 79 0.49 -4.99 -13.38
C LEU A 79 -0.81 -5.74 -13.11
N ARG A 80 -1.56 -5.37 -12.07
CA ARG A 80 -2.86 -6.00 -11.80
C ARG A 80 -3.88 -5.68 -12.87
N SER A 81 -3.94 -4.45 -13.35
CA SER A 81 -4.85 -4.05 -14.43
C SER A 81 -4.56 -4.84 -15.71
N ILE A 82 -3.28 -5.06 -16.03
CA ILE A 82 -2.85 -5.92 -17.13
C ILE A 82 -3.29 -7.37 -16.89
N TYR A 83 -3.03 -7.91 -15.69
CA TYR A 83 -3.43 -9.26 -15.32
C TYR A 83 -4.95 -9.47 -15.45
N LYS A 84 -5.77 -8.54 -14.93
CA LYS A 84 -7.23 -8.57 -15.05
C LYS A 84 -7.66 -8.57 -16.52
N SER A 85 -7.10 -7.68 -17.34
CA SER A 85 -7.41 -7.59 -18.78
C SER A 85 -7.07 -8.89 -19.55
N ILE A 86 -5.91 -9.49 -19.27
CA ILE A 86 -5.48 -10.75 -19.90
C ILE A 86 -6.36 -11.90 -19.41
N SER A 87 -6.59 -12.01 -18.10
CA SER A 87 -7.36 -13.10 -17.51
C SER A 87 -8.79 -13.16 -18.06
N GLY A 88 -9.45 -12.02 -18.25
CA GLY A 88 -10.80 -11.97 -18.81
C GLY A 88 -10.88 -12.35 -20.29
N LYS A 89 -9.79 -12.16 -21.06
CA LYS A 89 -9.77 -12.40 -22.52
C LYS A 89 -9.26 -13.79 -22.90
N PHE A 90 -8.36 -14.37 -22.12
CA PHE A 90 -7.60 -15.57 -22.51
C PHE A 90 -7.91 -16.82 -21.69
N ILE A 91 -8.63 -16.72 -20.56
CA ILE A 91 -8.95 -17.91 -19.75
C ILE A 91 -10.12 -18.67 -20.39
N PRO A 92 -9.98 -19.99 -20.67
CA PRO A 92 -11.08 -20.81 -21.18
C PRO A 92 -12.26 -20.80 -20.20
N LYS A 93 -13.50 -20.73 -20.73
CA LYS A 93 -14.73 -20.58 -19.93
C LYS A 93 -14.87 -21.62 -18.80
N GLY A 94 -14.48 -22.87 -19.03
CA GLY A 94 -14.54 -23.92 -18.00
C GLY A 94 -13.53 -23.73 -16.85
N VAL A 95 -12.39 -23.11 -17.13
CA VAL A 95 -11.41 -22.75 -16.10
C VAL A 95 -11.92 -21.53 -15.33
N ALA A 96 -12.49 -20.54 -16.04
CA ALA A 96 -13.07 -19.35 -15.42
C ALA A 96 -14.21 -19.71 -14.43
N SER A 97 -15.12 -20.61 -14.82
CA SER A 97 -16.21 -21.05 -13.93
C SER A 97 -15.70 -21.77 -12.68
N THR A 98 -14.65 -22.57 -12.82
CA THR A 98 -14.02 -23.29 -11.69
C THR A 98 -13.33 -22.31 -10.73
N ILE A 99 -12.66 -21.28 -11.27
CA ILE A 99 -12.06 -20.21 -10.47
C ILE A 99 -13.12 -19.43 -9.71
N GLU A 100 -14.24 -19.12 -10.36
CA GLU A 100 -15.35 -18.39 -9.75
C GLU A 100 -16.05 -19.20 -8.65
N GLU A 101 -16.23 -20.52 -8.85
CA GLU A 101 -16.73 -21.41 -7.82
C GLU A 101 -15.77 -21.52 -6.63
N SER A 102 -14.47 -21.61 -6.90
CA SER A 102 -13.43 -21.61 -5.85
C SER A 102 -13.41 -20.30 -5.07
N ARG A 103 -13.52 -19.14 -5.75
CA ARG A 103 -13.59 -17.82 -5.11
C ARG A 103 -14.79 -17.69 -4.19
N ARG A 104 -15.95 -18.22 -4.58
CA ARG A 104 -17.16 -18.23 -3.74
C ARG A 104 -17.00 -19.13 -2.51
N LYS A 105 -16.41 -20.32 -2.66
CA LYS A 105 -16.22 -21.27 -1.55
C LYS A 105 -15.14 -20.84 -0.56
N PHE A 106 -14.10 -20.13 -1.02
CA PHE A 106 -12.93 -19.77 -0.22
C PHE A 106 -12.64 -18.26 -0.28
N LEU A 107 -13.67 -17.44 -0.06
CA LEU A 107 -13.60 -15.98 -0.19
C LEU A 107 -12.42 -15.38 0.60
N SER A 108 -12.30 -15.70 1.89
CA SER A 108 -11.25 -15.14 2.76
C SER A 108 -9.84 -15.55 2.33
N PHE A 109 -9.68 -16.77 1.80
CA PHE A 109 -8.38 -17.25 1.33
C PHE A 109 -7.97 -16.54 0.03
N HIS A 110 -8.90 -16.38 -0.92
CA HIS A 110 -8.64 -15.64 -2.16
C HIS A 110 -8.41 -14.15 -1.89
N HIS A 111 -9.17 -13.55 -0.98
CA HIS A 111 -8.95 -12.16 -0.56
C HIS A 111 -7.58 -12.01 0.13
N GLY A 112 -7.22 -12.91 1.06
CA GLY A 112 -5.92 -12.90 1.71
C GLY A 112 -4.74 -13.08 0.74
N LEU A 113 -4.89 -13.95 -0.26
CA LEU A 113 -3.89 -14.10 -1.33
C LEU A 113 -3.81 -12.84 -2.21
N ASP A 114 -4.94 -12.25 -2.59
CA ASP A 114 -4.95 -11.01 -3.37
C ASP A 114 -4.30 -9.86 -2.58
N MET A 115 -4.59 -9.74 -1.28
CA MET A 115 -3.94 -8.79 -0.38
C MET A 115 -2.43 -9.03 -0.32
N PHE A 116 -2.01 -10.27 -0.09
CA PHE A 116 -0.60 -10.63 -0.03
C PHE A 116 0.14 -10.28 -1.33
N TRP A 117 -0.41 -10.63 -2.50
CA TRP A 117 0.28 -10.40 -3.76
C TRP A 117 0.26 -8.93 -4.18
N TRP A 118 -0.92 -8.29 -4.16
CA TRP A 118 -1.13 -7.00 -4.81
C TRP A 118 -0.90 -5.80 -3.89
N ILE A 119 -1.12 -5.95 -2.58
CA ILE A 119 -0.91 -4.89 -1.58
C ILE A 119 0.44 -5.03 -0.90
N LEU A 120 0.89 -6.25 -0.60
CA LEU A 120 2.14 -6.47 0.15
C LEU A 120 3.34 -6.76 -0.75
N PHE A 121 3.36 -7.93 -1.39
CA PHE A 121 4.55 -8.48 -2.04
C PHE A 121 5.01 -7.66 -3.25
N LEU A 122 4.10 -7.36 -4.19
CA LEU A 122 4.44 -6.62 -5.40
C LEU A 122 4.83 -5.16 -5.11
N PRO A 123 4.07 -4.38 -4.33
CA PRO A 123 4.47 -3.02 -3.97
C PRO A 123 5.82 -2.97 -3.24
N THR A 124 6.08 -3.91 -2.32
CA THR A 124 7.39 -3.98 -1.65
C THR A 124 8.52 -4.26 -2.63
N SER A 125 8.32 -5.23 -3.54
CA SER A 125 9.32 -5.64 -4.52
C SER A 125 9.61 -4.51 -5.52
N PHE A 126 8.58 -3.89 -6.08
CA PHE A 126 8.72 -2.76 -6.99
C PHE A 126 9.31 -1.53 -6.31
N GLY A 127 8.88 -1.21 -5.09
CA GLY A 127 9.45 -0.11 -4.31
C GLY A 127 10.95 -0.30 -4.12
N GLY A 128 11.39 -1.53 -3.87
CA GLY A 128 12.80 -1.83 -3.68
C GLY A 128 13.62 -1.75 -4.95
N LEU A 129 13.08 -2.22 -6.06
CA LEU A 129 13.72 -2.03 -7.36
C LEU A 129 13.85 -0.54 -7.71
N ILE A 130 12.82 0.27 -7.47
CA ILE A 130 12.85 1.71 -7.73
C ILE A 130 13.90 2.39 -6.86
N ILE A 131 13.86 2.17 -5.55
CA ILE A 131 14.79 2.80 -4.59
C ILE A 131 16.23 2.39 -4.87
N ALA A 132 16.48 1.10 -5.10
CA ALA A 132 17.81 0.61 -5.46
C ALA A 132 18.30 1.23 -6.77
N SER A 133 17.44 1.32 -7.79
CA SER A 133 17.78 1.90 -9.10
C SER A 133 18.10 3.38 -8.99
N ILE A 134 17.32 4.15 -8.22
CA ILE A 134 17.59 5.57 -7.93
C ILE A 134 18.93 5.71 -7.21
N SER A 135 19.19 4.88 -6.20
CA SER A 135 20.44 4.95 -5.43
C SER A 135 21.68 4.65 -6.30
N ILE A 136 21.60 3.63 -7.17
CA ILE A 136 22.67 3.31 -8.13
C ILE A 136 22.88 4.47 -9.11
N TYR A 137 21.80 5.02 -9.68
CA TYR A 137 21.88 6.06 -10.71
C TYR A 137 22.40 7.39 -10.19
N THR A 138 21.96 7.79 -9.00
CA THR A 138 22.34 9.07 -8.40
C THR A 138 23.70 9.02 -7.69
N ASN A 139 24.28 7.82 -7.53
CA ASN A 139 25.48 7.56 -6.72
C ASN A 139 25.40 8.19 -5.30
N LEU A 140 24.17 8.47 -4.87
CA LEU A 140 23.79 8.92 -3.56
C LEU A 140 23.12 7.71 -2.93
N ILE A 141 23.71 7.19 -1.86
CA ILE A 141 22.97 6.35 -0.93
C ILE A 141 22.32 7.35 0.03
N PRO A 142 21.01 7.65 -0.10
CA PRO A 142 20.36 8.58 0.78
C PRO A 142 19.61 7.77 1.83
N PHE A 143 20.21 6.70 2.36
CA PHE A 143 19.50 5.87 3.33
C PHE A 143 19.00 6.75 4.47
N ASP A 144 19.81 7.73 4.91
CA ASP A 144 19.40 8.74 5.88
C ASP A 144 18.24 9.62 5.39
N MET A 145 18.26 10.19 4.18
CA MET A 145 17.13 11.02 3.72
C MET A 145 15.86 10.19 3.52
N LEU A 146 15.99 8.98 2.95
CA LEU A 146 14.89 8.03 2.79
C LEU A 146 14.34 7.60 4.14
N PHE A 147 15.21 7.44 5.15
CA PHE A 147 14.84 7.11 6.51
C PHE A 147 13.95 8.18 7.13
N TYR A 148 14.05 9.46 6.75
CA TYR A 148 13.16 10.50 7.27
C TYR A 148 11.93 10.79 6.38
N VAL A 149 12.02 10.56 5.07
CA VAL A 149 10.93 10.83 4.11
C VAL A 149 9.96 9.66 4.00
N LEU A 150 10.46 8.42 3.89
CA LEU A 150 9.62 7.25 3.68
C LEU A 150 8.65 6.98 4.84
N PRO A 151 8.98 7.17 6.12
CA PRO A 151 7.99 6.99 7.17
C PRO A 151 6.77 7.91 7.03
N PHE A 152 6.96 9.15 6.57
CA PHE A 152 5.85 10.05 6.27
C PHE A 152 5.01 9.52 5.11
N CYS A 153 5.64 9.03 4.04
CA CYS A 153 4.95 8.32 2.96
C CYS A 153 4.19 7.09 3.49
N GLY A 154 4.76 6.36 4.46
CA GLY A 154 4.12 5.22 5.09
C GLY A 154 2.92 5.58 5.94
N ALA A 155 2.95 6.72 6.62
CA ALA A 155 1.79 7.27 7.31
C ALA A 155 0.64 7.55 6.35
N VAL A 156 0.94 8.13 5.18
CA VAL A 156 -0.04 8.32 4.09
C VAL A 156 -0.56 6.97 3.60
N TYR A 157 0.33 6.01 3.36
CA TYR A 157 -0.05 4.68 2.89
C TYR A 157 -1.00 3.97 3.87
N PHE A 158 -0.64 3.97 5.15
CA PHE A 158 -1.40 3.35 6.22
C PHE A 158 -2.78 4.00 6.39
N ALA A 159 -2.84 5.33 6.40
CA ALA A 159 -4.07 6.06 6.62
C ALA A 159 -5.10 5.90 5.49
N PHE A 160 -4.65 5.47 4.30
CA PHE A 160 -5.49 5.34 3.10
C PHE A 160 -5.46 3.93 2.49
N MET A 161 -5.11 2.92 3.29
CA MET A 161 -5.01 1.52 2.85
C MET A 161 -6.31 1.00 2.22
N ASP A 162 -7.46 1.37 2.78
CA ASP A 162 -8.79 1.08 2.25
C ASP A 162 -8.98 1.62 0.81
N LYS A 163 -8.44 2.81 0.52
CA LYS A 163 -8.54 3.42 -0.82
C LYS A 163 -7.62 2.73 -1.81
N PHE A 164 -6.48 2.24 -1.35
CA PHE A 164 -5.58 1.44 -2.17
C PHE A 164 -6.21 0.09 -2.53
N GLU A 165 -6.94 -0.54 -1.59
CA GLU A 165 -7.74 -1.74 -1.87
C GLU A 165 -8.86 -1.47 -2.88
N LYS A 166 -9.56 -0.32 -2.77
CA LYS A 166 -10.54 0.18 -3.77
C LYS A 166 -9.95 0.32 -5.15
N ILE A 167 -8.87 1.10 -5.26
CA ILE A 167 -8.19 1.38 -6.54
C ILE A 167 -7.78 0.09 -7.23
N ILE A 168 -7.30 -0.88 -6.47
CA ILE A 168 -6.88 -2.14 -7.05
C ILE A 168 -8.11 -3.04 -7.31
N GLY A 169 -9.21 -2.86 -6.59
CA GLY A 169 -10.44 -3.64 -6.65
C GLY A 169 -10.26 -5.00 -5.99
N ILE A 170 -9.73 -5.02 -4.75
CA ILE A 170 -9.65 -6.21 -3.86
C ILE A 170 -10.76 -6.18 -2.80
N GLU A 171 -11.47 -5.06 -2.66
CA GLU A 171 -12.46 -4.88 -1.60
C GLU A 171 -13.33 -6.12 -1.45
N PRO A 172 -13.47 -6.64 -0.21
CA PRO A 172 -14.44 -7.70 0.03
C PRO A 172 -15.79 -7.14 -0.42
N GLY A 173 -16.45 -7.84 -1.34
CA GLY A 173 -17.80 -7.48 -1.74
C GLY A 173 -18.61 -7.29 -0.47
N SER A 174 -19.23 -6.12 -0.32
CA SER A 174 -20.21 -5.90 0.73
C SER A 174 -21.40 -6.80 0.42
N ASP A 175 -21.32 -8.06 0.82
CA ASP A 175 -22.48 -8.92 0.88
C ASP A 175 -23.44 -8.28 1.89
N GLY A 176 -24.52 -7.73 1.33
CA GLY A 176 -25.72 -7.14 1.92
C GLY A 176 -25.81 -6.98 3.44
N ASP A 177 -26.04 -5.72 3.83
CA ASP A 177 -27.09 -5.35 4.79
C ASP A 177 -28.11 -4.43 4.09
#